data_AF-A0A6G2QP46-F1
#
_entry.id   AF-A0A6G2QP46-F1
#
_cell.length_a   1.000
_cell.length_b   1.000
_cell.length_c   1.000
_cell.angle_alpha   90.00
_cell.angle_beta   90.00
_cell.angle_gamma   90.00
#
_symmetry.space_group_name_H-M   'P 1'
#
loop_
_entity.id
_entity.type
_entity.pdbx_description
1 polymer ?
#
loop_
_entity_poly.entity_id
_entity_poly.type
_entity_poly.pdbx_seq_one_letter_code
_entity_poly.pdbx_strand_id
1 'polypeptide(L)'
;RVPASCTGLVGLKPTRGRVTDATVDVEGLGTNGVLTRSVADTAAVLDVLARHDPAAWWSPPAPRRSFADAVTAAPPKGLRIGVLVDPPIDGLAVDPACLTAVDTTLRTLEAAGHHIVDVPLPLPPADELVSTFTTLWNVAAAGVELAHPDRVEPHNRVLREAARAVDSWAYAEAVKRSQHLSRRIVEAFVTGFDVLVTPTMACLPPAVGFWRTEGDDDPLAPLVKCYPLAVFTSLFNVTGQPAISVPVHHDDATGLPVGVQLVAAPWREDLLLQVSRTLERAHSWTGRRPALA
;
A
#
# COMPACT_ATOMS: atom_id res chain seq x y z
N ARG A 1 -4.17 -1.04 3.79
CA ARG A 1 -2.88 -1.69 4.06
C ARG A 1 -2.38 -1.36 5.46
N VAL A 2 -2.03 -0.11 5.77
CA VAL A 2 -1.59 0.31 7.12
C VAL A 2 -2.51 -0.19 8.26
N PRO A 3 -3.84 0.05 8.24
CA PRO A 3 -4.71 -0.50 9.29
C PRO A 3 -4.70 -2.03 9.39
N ALA A 4 -4.53 -2.72 8.26
CA ALA A 4 -4.46 -4.18 8.23
C ALA A 4 -3.23 -4.68 9.00
N SER A 5 -2.07 -4.07 8.76
CA SER A 5 -0.84 -4.33 9.52
C SER A 5 -1.05 -4.06 11.01
N CYS A 6 -1.66 -2.93 11.38
CA CYS A 6 -1.92 -2.58 12.78
C CYS A 6 -2.85 -3.56 13.51
N THR A 7 -3.71 -4.26 12.79
CA THR A 7 -4.79 -5.08 13.36
C THR A 7 -4.63 -6.58 13.10
N GLY A 8 -3.57 -6.99 12.43
CA GLY A 8 -3.34 -8.40 12.09
C GLY A 8 -4.36 -8.94 11.08
N LEU A 9 -4.83 -8.09 10.16
CA LEU A 9 -5.79 -8.42 9.11
C LEU A 9 -5.13 -8.45 7.73
N VAL A 10 -5.83 -9.03 6.76
CA VAL A 10 -5.49 -8.94 5.33
C VAL A 10 -6.03 -7.63 4.78
N GLY A 11 -5.20 -6.85 4.08
CA GLY A 11 -5.61 -5.57 3.50
C GLY A 11 -5.12 -5.38 2.08
N LEU A 12 -6.05 -5.43 1.12
CA LEU A 12 -5.76 -5.27 -0.30
C LEU A 12 -6.03 -3.82 -0.76
N LYS A 13 -5.02 -3.22 -1.40
CA LYS A 13 -5.18 -2.09 -2.31
C LYS A 13 -5.09 -2.63 -3.75
N PRO A 14 -6.18 -2.67 -4.52
CA PRO A 14 -6.12 -3.21 -5.88
C PRO A 14 -5.38 -2.25 -6.82
N THR A 15 -5.22 -2.65 -8.08
CA THR A 15 -4.67 -1.78 -9.12
C THR A 15 -5.54 -0.52 -9.24
N ARG A 16 -4.92 0.64 -9.48
CA ARG A 16 -5.65 1.90 -9.75
C ARG A 16 -6.75 1.67 -10.78
N GLY A 17 -7.97 2.13 -10.49
CA GLY A 17 -9.13 1.99 -11.38
C GLY A 17 -9.88 0.65 -11.30
N ARG A 18 -9.31 -0.40 -10.69
CA ARG A 18 -9.94 -1.72 -10.57
C ARG A 18 -11.30 -1.68 -9.87
N VAL A 19 -11.38 -0.93 -8.78
CA VAL A 19 -12.64 -0.56 -8.14
C VAL A 19 -12.91 0.87 -8.57
N THR A 20 -13.89 1.02 -9.46
CA THR A 20 -14.16 2.28 -10.15
C THR A 20 -15.08 3.17 -9.31
N ASP A 21 -14.63 4.40 -9.03
CA ASP A 21 -15.42 5.47 -8.44
C ASP A 21 -16.08 6.33 -9.52
N ALA A 22 -17.04 7.17 -9.13
CA ALA A 22 -17.72 8.09 -10.05
C ALA A 22 -16.77 9.12 -10.70
N THR A 23 -15.69 9.48 -10.01
CA THR A 23 -14.67 10.44 -10.48
C THR A 23 -13.27 9.95 -10.13
N VAL A 24 -12.28 10.29 -10.94
CA VAL A 24 -10.86 10.07 -10.62
C VAL A 24 -10.41 11.16 -9.66
N ASP A 25 -10.23 10.80 -8.40
CA ASP A 25 -9.68 11.71 -7.40
C ASP A 25 -8.14 11.67 -7.39
N VAL A 26 -7.50 12.83 -7.42
CA VAL A 26 -6.03 13.02 -7.38
C VAL A 26 -5.27 12.04 -8.27
N GLU A 27 -5.57 12.01 -9.58
CA GLU A 27 -4.93 11.09 -10.53
C GLU A 27 -5.04 9.59 -10.16
N GLY A 28 -6.03 9.22 -9.35
CA GLY A 28 -6.26 7.86 -8.86
C GLY A 28 -5.25 7.41 -7.80
N LEU A 29 -4.67 8.34 -7.04
CA LEU A 29 -3.85 7.99 -5.86
C LEU A 29 -4.69 7.24 -4.81
N GLY A 30 -5.94 7.67 -4.62
CA GLY A 30 -6.94 6.97 -3.82
C GLY A 30 -7.51 5.76 -4.58
N THR A 31 -7.67 4.64 -3.89
CA THR A 31 -8.34 3.45 -4.42
C THR A 31 -9.13 2.78 -3.32
N ASN A 32 -10.36 2.36 -3.63
CA ASN A 32 -11.12 1.51 -2.73
C ASN A 32 -10.54 0.10 -2.70
N GLY A 33 -10.46 -0.45 -1.49
CA GLY A 33 -9.90 -1.77 -1.22
C GLY A 33 -10.73 -2.51 -0.18
N VAL A 34 -10.17 -3.59 0.37
CA VAL A 34 -10.87 -4.42 1.36
C VAL A 34 -9.95 -4.80 2.52
N LEU A 35 -10.54 -4.84 3.72
CA LEU A 35 -9.96 -5.43 4.92
C LEU A 35 -10.74 -6.70 5.28
N THR A 36 -10.05 -7.83 5.42
CA THR A 36 -10.67 -9.11 5.77
C THR A 36 -9.76 -9.91 6.70
N ARG A 37 -10.24 -11.08 7.18
CA ARG A 37 -9.40 -12.02 7.93
C ARG A 37 -8.68 -13.03 7.05
N SER A 38 -9.19 -13.28 5.84
CA SER A 38 -8.67 -14.33 4.98
C SER A 38 -8.43 -13.87 3.54
N VAL A 39 -7.47 -14.51 2.88
CA VAL A 39 -7.20 -14.23 1.46
C VAL A 39 -8.39 -14.62 0.58
N ALA A 40 -9.13 -15.66 0.97
CA ALA A 40 -10.35 -16.07 0.28
C ALA A 40 -11.47 -15.02 0.37
N ASP A 41 -11.72 -14.44 1.55
CA ASP A 41 -12.69 -13.36 1.70
C ASP A 41 -12.28 -12.12 0.90
N THR A 42 -10.98 -11.81 0.89
CA THR A 42 -10.43 -10.71 0.08
C THR A 42 -10.76 -10.90 -1.39
N ALA A 43 -10.55 -12.10 -1.92
CA ALA A 43 -10.85 -12.44 -3.31
C ALA A 43 -12.36 -12.32 -3.61
N ALA A 44 -13.21 -12.91 -2.76
CA ALA A 44 -14.66 -12.88 -2.93
C ALA A 44 -15.24 -11.46 -2.90
N VAL A 45 -14.76 -10.60 -1.99
CA VAL A 45 -15.19 -9.20 -1.94
C VAL A 45 -14.70 -8.44 -3.18
N LEU A 46 -13.49 -8.73 -3.67
CA LEU A 46 -12.98 -8.06 -4.86
C LEU A 46 -13.82 -8.39 -6.11
N ASP A 47 -14.38 -9.59 -6.24
CA ASP A 47 -15.32 -9.92 -7.35
C ASP A 47 -16.61 -9.08 -7.32
N VAL A 48 -17.02 -8.62 -6.14
CA VAL A 48 -18.16 -7.72 -5.98
C VAL A 48 -17.77 -6.29 -6.32
N LEU A 49 -16.60 -5.83 -5.85
CA LEU A 49 -16.16 -4.44 -6.01
C LEU A 49 -15.59 -4.13 -7.41
N ALA A 50 -14.91 -5.09 -8.04
CA ALA A 50 -14.17 -4.90 -9.29
C ALA A 50 -15.03 -5.03 -10.54
N ARG A 51 -16.15 -4.30 -10.58
CA ARG A 51 -17.04 -4.27 -11.74
C ARG A 51 -16.48 -3.32 -12.80
N HIS A 52 -16.48 -3.78 -14.05
CA HIS A 52 -16.18 -2.90 -15.17
C HIS A 52 -17.30 -1.87 -15.33
N ASP A 53 -16.94 -0.59 -15.35
CA ASP A 53 -17.84 0.51 -15.68
C ASP A 53 -17.55 0.98 -17.12
N PRO A 54 -18.45 0.71 -18.08
CA PRO A 54 -18.23 1.07 -19.48
C PRO A 54 -18.29 2.59 -19.74
N ALA A 55 -18.80 3.40 -18.80
CA ALA A 55 -18.83 4.86 -18.91
C ALA A 55 -17.55 5.52 -18.38
N ALA A 56 -16.77 4.81 -17.55
CA ALA A 56 -15.52 5.30 -17.00
C ALA A 56 -14.33 4.87 -17.86
N TRP A 57 -13.70 5.81 -18.56
CA TRP A 57 -12.55 5.55 -19.46
C TRP A 57 -11.32 4.96 -18.75
N TRP A 58 -11.25 5.09 -17.42
CA TRP A 58 -10.18 4.55 -16.58
C TRP A 58 -10.54 3.19 -15.95
N SER A 59 -11.77 2.69 -16.14
CA SER A 59 -12.16 1.36 -15.66
C SER A 59 -11.50 0.29 -16.51
N PRO A 60 -10.68 -0.60 -15.92
CA PRO A 60 -10.06 -1.68 -16.68
C PRO A 60 -11.11 -2.69 -17.14
N PRO A 61 -10.82 -3.47 -18.19
CA PRO A 61 -11.62 -4.63 -18.52
C PRO A 61 -11.75 -5.60 -17.34
N ALA A 62 -12.88 -6.30 -17.31
CA ALA A 62 -13.10 -7.36 -16.33
C ALA A 62 -11.99 -8.43 -16.42
N PRO A 63 -11.52 -8.96 -15.29
CA PRO A 63 -10.58 -10.09 -15.28
C PRO A 63 -11.13 -11.29 -16.06
N ARG A 64 -10.23 -12.08 -16.66
CA ARG A 64 -10.62 -13.28 -17.43
C ARG A 64 -11.30 -14.37 -16.58
N ARG A 65 -11.04 -14.38 -15.28
CA ARG A 65 -11.60 -15.29 -14.27
C ARG A 65 -11.91 -14.49 -13.02
N SER A 66 -12.87 -14.95 -12.23
CA SER A 66 -13.13 -14.35 -10.92
C SER A 66 -11.88 -14.47 -10.01
N PHE A 67 -11.72 -13.53 -9.10
CA PHE A 67 -10.66 -13.57 -8.10
C PHE A 67 -10.86 -14.73 -7.13
N ALA A 68 -12.10 -15.05 -6.78
CA ALA A 68 -12.46 -16.21 -5.97
C ALA A 68 -12.05 -17.54 -6.64
N ASP A 69 -12.15 -17.66 -7.96
CA ASP A 69 -11.62 -18.82 -8.68
C ASP A 69 -10.09 -18.78 -8.72
N ALA A 70 -9.50 -17.62 -9.03
CA ALA A 70 -8.06 -17.46 -9.19
C ALA A 70 -7.27 -17.82 -7.93
N VAL A 71 -7.79 -17.48 -6.73
CA VAL A 71 -7.13 -17.77 -5.45
C VAL A 71 -7.11 -19.25 -5.09
N THR A 72 -7.94 -20.08 -5.73
CA THR A 72 -7.92 -21.55 -5.50
C THR A 72 -6.77 -22.24 -6.22
N ALA A 73 -6.25 -21.62 -7.29
CA ALA A 73 -5.11 -22.15 -8.03
C ALA A 73 -3.80 -21.94 -7.27
N ALA A 74 -2.84 -22.83 -7.46
CA ALA A 74 -1.48 -22.60 -7.00
C ALA A 74 -0.83 -21.47 -7.82
N PRO A 75 0.03 -20.62 -7.21
CA PRO A 75 0.82 -19.67 -7.98
C PRO A 75 1.73 -20.41 -8.96
N PRO A 76 2.15 -19.76 -10.07
CA PRO A 76 3.20 -20.30 -10.93
C PRO A 76 4.44 -20.68 -10.12
N LYS A 77 5.12 -21.77 -10.50
CA LYS A 77 6.38 -22.15 -9.85
C LYS A 77 7.51 -21.22 -10.27
N GLY A 78 8.52 -21.05 -9.41
CA GLY A 78 9.75 -20.32 -9.79
C GLY A 78 9.57 -18.81 -9.99
N LEU A 79 8.56 -18.19 -9.39
CA LEU A 79 8.42 -16.73 -9.37
C LEU A 79 9.70 -16.07 -8.85
N ARG A 80 10.07 -14.95 -9.47
CA ARG A 80 11.16 -14.08 -9.04
C ARG A 80 10.62 -13.12 -7.99
N ILE A 81 11.22 -13.14 -6.81
CA ILE A 81 10.79 -12.37 -5.64
C ILE A 81 11.83 -11.27 -5.40
N GLY A 82 11.43 -10.03 -5.66
CA GLY A 82 12.22 -8.85 -5.30
C GLY A 82 12.01 -8.50 -3.83
N VAL A 83 12.95 -7.77 -3.24
CA VAL A 83 12.90 -7.35 -1.83
C VAL A 83 13.18 -5.85 -1.71
N LEU A 84 12.36 -5.14 -0.93
CA LEU A 84 12.58 -3.75 -0.55
C LEU A 84 12.39 -3.60 0.96
N VAL A 85 13.51 -3.53 1.68
CA VAL A 85 13.54 -3.33 3.14
C VAL A 85 14.07 -1.96 3.54
N ASP A 86 14.81 -1.28 2.67
CA ASP A 86 15.25 0.09 2.90
C ASP A 86 14.10 1.05 2.59
N PRO A 87 13.78 2.02 3.48
CA PRO A 87 12.75 3.00 3.22
C PRO A 87 13.05 3.83 1.96
N PRO A 88 12.06 4.05 1.07
CA PRO A 88 12.22 4.93 -0.09
C PRO A 88 12.55 6.41 0.19
N ILE A 89 12.68 6.81 1.46
CA ILE A 89 13.07 8.16 1.88
C ILE A 89 14.16 8.07 2.95
N ASP A 90 15.01 9.08 3.01
CA ASP A 90 16.14 9.12 3.94
C ASP A 90 15.73 9.35 5.41
N GLY A 91 16.59 8.93 6.33
CA GLY A 91 16.47 9.24 7.76
C GLY A 91 15.44 8.42 8.53
N LEU A 92 14.83 7.41 7.91
CA LEU A 92 13.93 6.46 8.58
C LEU A 92 14.64 5.15 8.87
N ALA A 93 14.50 4.67 10.11
CA ALA A 93 14.86 3.31 10.48
C ALA A 93 13.64 2.38 10.34
N VAL A 94 13.90 1.10 10.06
CA VAL A 94 12.89 0.05 10.07
C VAL A 94 13.02 -0.74 11.36
N ASP A 95 11.90 -0.94 12.03
CA ASP A 95 11.82 -1.74 13.25
C ASP A 95 12.28 -3.19 12.98
N PRO A 96 13.13 -3.78 13.84
CA PRO A 96 13.61 -5.14 13.67
C PRO A 96 12.51 -6.19 13.50
N ALA A 97 11.35 -6.05 14.16
CA ALA A 97 10.24 -6.99 14.01
C ALA A 97 9.66 -6.96 12.58
N CYS A 98 9.69 -5.80 11.93
CA CYS A 98 9.29 -5.65 10.53
C CYS A 98 10.26 -6.38 9.58
N LEU A 99 11.56 -6.33 9.87
CA LEU A 99 12.58 -7.06 9.09
C LEU A 99 12.45 -8.58 9.31
N THR A 100 12.22 -9.03 10.54
CA THR A 100 11.96 -10.46 10.85
C THR A 100 10.73 -10.98 10.12
N ALA A 101 9.67 -10.17 10.01
CA ALA A 101 8.48 -10.54 9.25
C ALA A 101 8.78 -10.73 7.75
N VAL A 102 9.61 -9.85 7.17
CA VAL A 102 10.08 -10.00 5.78
C VAL A 102 10.92 -11.26 5.63
N ASP A 103 11.92 -11.52 6.48
CA ASP A 103 12.74 -12.74 6.43
C ASP A 103 11.88 -14.02 6.50
N THR A 104 10.91 -14.04 7.43
CA THR A 104 9.94 -15.14 7.55
C THR A 104 9.16 -15.36 6.26
N THR A 105 8.73 -14.27 5.60
CA THR A 105 8.02 -14.33 4.32
C THR A 105 8.91 -14.90 3.22
N LEU A 106 10.14 -14.39 3.11
CA LEU A 106 11.10 -14.78 2.09
C LEU A 106 11.44 -16.28 2.18
N ARG A 107 11.77 -16.78 3.38
CA ARG A 107 12.01 -18.21 3.61
C ARG A 107 10.81 -19.08 3.23
N THR A 108 9.60 -18.60 3.53
CA THR A 108 8.36 -19.30 3.17
C THR A 108 8.19 -19.39 1.64
N LEU A 109 8.48 -18.31 0.92
CA LEU A 109 8.38 -18.27 -0.54
C LEU A 109 9.48 -19.11 -1.21
N GLU A 110 10.70 -19.11 -0.68
CA GLU A 110 11.78 -20.00 -1.15
C GLU A 110 11.43 -21.47 -0.94
N ALA A 111 10.90 -21.84 0.24
CA ALA A 111 10.45 -23.20 0.53
C ALA A 111 9.29 -23.63 -0.39
N ALA A 112 8.48 -22.69 -0.88
CA ALA A 112 7.45 -22.93 -1.88
C ALA A 112 8.00 -23.06 -3.32
N GLY A 113 9.32 -22.91 -3.52
CA GLY A 113 9.99 -23.05 -4.81
C GLY A 113 10.05 -21.78 -5.65
N HIS A 114 10.02 -20.61 -5.01
CA HIS A 114 10.27 -19.32 -5.65
C HIS A 114 11.74 -18.89 -5.47
N HIS A 115 12.18 -17.90 -6.24
CA HIS A 115 13.57 -17.45 -6.28
C HIS A 115 13.67 -16.00 -5.79
N ILE A 116 14.40 -15.76 -4.71
CA ILE A 116 14.75 -14.39 -4.31
C ILE A 116 15.78 -13.86 -5.30
N VAL A 117 15.52 -12.69 -5.85
CA VAL A 117 16.41 -12.04 -6.82
C VAL A 117 16.94 -10.73 -6.28
N ASP A 118 18.22 -10.50 -6.47
CA ASP A 118 18.88 -9.22 -6.15
C ASP A 118 18.68 -8.24 -7.31
N VAL A 119 17.44 -7.75 -7.45
CA VAL A 119 17.08 -6.73 -8.44
C VAL A 119 16.48 -5.54 -7.70
N PRO A 120 17.18 -4.40 -7.65
CA PRO A 120 16.69 -3.25 -6.91
C PRO A 120 15.47 -2.64 -7.60
N LEU A 121 14.57 -2.08 -6.79
CA LEU A 121 13.51 -1.24 -7.30
C LEU A 121 14.11 0.10 -7.78
N PRO A 122 13.86 0.56 -9.02
CA PRO A 122 14.47 1.76 -9.59
C PRO A 122 13.83 3.04 -9.02
N LEU A 123 14.11 3.30 -7.75
CA LEU A 123 13.66 4.49 -7.02
C LEU A 123 14.41 5.74 -7.52
N PRO A 124 13.73 6.89 -7.64
CA PRO A 124 14.42 8.17 -7.78
C PRO A 124 15.09 8.57 -6.46
N PRO A 125 15.87 9.67 -6.47
CA PRO A 125 16.22 10.39 -5.25
C PRO A 125 15.01 10.65 -4.33
N ALA A 126 15.24 10.60 -3.02
CA ALA A 126 14.18 10.71 -2.01
C ALA A 126 13.42 12.05 -2.07
N ASP A 127 14.13 13.14 -2.35
CA ASP A 127 13.56 14.48 -2.51
C ASP A 127 12.62 14.59 -3.71
N GLU A 128 12.96 13.95 -4.83
CA GLU A 128 12.08 13.84 -6.01
C GLU A 128 10.81 13.04 -5.68
N LEU A 129 10.94 11.93 -4.94
CA LEU A 129 9.80 11.11 -4.53
C LEU A 129 8.85 11.88 -3.60
N VAL A 130 9.41 12.51 -2.56
CA VAL A 130 8.64 13.28 -1.57
C VAL A 130 7.97 14.49 -2.21
N SER A 131 8.67 15.25 -3.04
CA SER A 131 8.10 16.44 -3.70
C SER A 131 7.00 16.08 -4.68
N THR A 132 7.18 15.02 -5.48
CA THR A 132 6.15 14.52 -6.42
C THR A 132 4.91 14.06 -5.67
N PHE A 133 5.08 13.25 -4.61
CA PHE A 133 3.97 12.79 -3.78
C PHE A 133 3.25 13.96 -3.10
N THR A 134 3.97 14.86 -2.45
CA THR A 134 3.41 15.97 -1.68
C THR A 134 2.62 16.93 -2.56
N THR A 135 3.11 17.24 -3.76
CA THR A 135 2.41 18.13 -4.70
C THR A 135 1.05 17.56 -5.12
N LEU A 136 1.01 16.28 -5.49
CA LEU A 136 -0.25 15.61 -5.85
C LEU A 136 -1.17 15.44 -4.64
N TRP A 137 -0.62 14.93 -3.53
CA TRP A 137 -1.38 14.64 -2.32
C TRP A 137 -2.03 15.89 -1.70
N ASN A 138 -1.35 17.04 -1.69
CA ASN A 138 -1.92 18.26 -1.16
C ASN A 138 -3.20 18.66 -1.91
N VAL A 139 -3.23 18.47 -3.22
CA VAL A 139 -4.42 18.78 -4.05
C VAL A 139 -5.60 17.85 -3.73
N ALA A 140 -5.42 16.73 -3.02
CA ALA A 140 -6.52 15.89 -2.52
C ALA A 140 -7.53 16.63 -1.65
N ALA A 141 -7.08 17.68 -0.95
CA ALA A 141 -7.97 18.51 -0.14
C ALA A 141 -8.82 19.47 -1.01
N ALA A 142 -8.47 19.65 -2.29
CA ALA A 142 -9.25 20.44 -3.23
C ALA A 142 -10.55 19.69 -3.56
N GLY A 143 -11.67 20.41 -3.59
CA GLY A 143 -12.98 19.80 -3.87
C GLY A 143 -13.67 19.16 -2.66
N VAL A 144 -12.98 18.95 -1.54
CA VAL A 144 -13.64 18.55 -0.28
C VAL A 144 -14.40 19.74 0.30
N GLU A 145 -15.73 19.64 0.31
CA GLU A 145 -16.62 20.62 0.93
C GLU A 145 -16.57 20.49 2.46
N LEU A 146 -16.37 21.61 3.15
CA LEU A 146 -16.31 21.65 4.61
C LEU A 146 -17.58 22.33 5.11
N ALA A 147 -18.48 21.56 5.72
CA ALA A 147 -19.70 22.09 6.35
C ALA A 147 -19.37 23.10 7.48
N HIS A 148 -18.25 22.86 8.20
CA HIS A 148 -17.77 23.74 9.27
C HIS A 148 -16.25 23.95 9.16
N PRO A 149 -15.77 24.86 8.29
CA PRO A 149 -14.34 25.08 8.07
C PRO A 149 -13.56 25.42 9.35
N ASP A 150 -14.18 26.14 10.30
CA ASP A 150 -13.53 26.55 11.55
C ASP A 150 -13.33 25.39 12.53
N ARG A 151 -13.98 24.24 12.30
CA ARG A 151 -13.96 23.06 13.18
C ARG A 151 -13.03 21.95 12.70
N VAL A 152 -12.29 22.14 11.61
CA VAL A 152 -11.29 21.15 11.18
C VAL A 152 -10.05 21.21 12.07
N GLU A 153 -9.33 20.10 12.19
CA GLU A 153 -8.08 20.06 12.94
C GLU A 153 -7.01 20.98 12.29
N PRO A 154 -6.09 21.57 13.06
CA PRO A 154 -5.09 22.52 12.55
C PRO A 154 -4.31 22.00 11.34
N HIS A 155 -3.88 20.73 11.36
CA HIS A 155 -3.14 20.11 10.26
C HIS A 155 -3.94 20.07 8.95
N ASN A 156 -5.26 19.87 9.02
CA ASN A 156 -6.14 19.86 7.86
C ASN A 156 -6.32 21.26 7.26
N ARG A 157 -6.28 22.32 8.08
CA ARG A 157 -6.26 23.70 7.58
C ARG A 157 -5.00 23.98 6.77
N VAL A 158 -3.83 23.63 7.32
CA VAL A 158 -2.54 23.82 6.65
C VAL A 158 -2.48 23.04 5.33
N LEU A 159 -2.93 21.78 5.30
CA LEU A 159 -2.99 21.00 4.06
C LEU A 159 -3.90 21.63 3.00
N ARG A 160 -5.04 22.22 3.42
CA ARG A 160 -5.95 22.92 2.51
C ARG A 160 -5.35 24.22 1.97
N GLU A 161 -4.61 24.96 2.78
CA GLU A 161 -3.87 26.15 2.34
C GLU A 161 -2.76 25.76 1.36
N ALA A 162 -2.01 24.70 1.66
CA ALA A 162 -1.01 24.15 0.76
C ALA A 162 -1.63 23.71 -0.58
N ALA A 163 -2.82 23.09 -0.56
CA ALA A 163 -3.56 22.73 -1.78
C ALA A 163 -3.87 23.96 -2.66
N ARG A 164 -4.29 25.08 -2.05
CA ARG A 164 -4.59 26.34 -2.75
C ARG A 164 -3.35 27.02 -3.33
N ALA A 165 -2.18 26.75 -2.76
CA ALA A 165 -0.91 27.33 -3.21
C ALA A 165 -0.30 26.60 -4.42
N VAL A 166 -0.77 25.39 -4.76
CA VAL A 166 -0.31 24.66 -5.94
C VAL A 166 -0.94 25.27 -7.19
N ASP A 167 -0.11 25.87 -8.05
CA ASP A 167 -0.57 26.38 -9.35
C ASP A 167 -0.76 25.25 -10.39
N SER A 168 -1.46 25.56 -11.48
CA SER A 168 -1.78 24.60 -12.53
C SER A 168 -0.55 24.05 -13.26
N TRP A 169 0.54 24.83 -13.33
CA TRP A 169 1.78 24.43 -13.99
C TRP A 169 2.52 23.38 -13.16
N ALA A 170 2.71 23.66 -11.87
CA ALA A 170 3.30 22.75 -10.90
C ALA A 170 2.51 21.44 -10.81
N TYR A 171 1.17 21.52 -10.81
CA TYR A 171 0.31 20.35 -10.85
C TYR A 171 0.57 19.51 -12.11
N ALA A 172 0.48 20.11 -13.31
CA ALA A 172 0.67 19.39 -14.56
C ALA A 172 2.05 18.70 -14.67
N GLU A 173 3.11 19.35 -14.17
CA GLU A 173 4.45 18.76 -14.11
C GLU A 173 4.53 17.60 -13.11
N ALA A 174 3.92 17.73 -11.93
CA ALA A 174 3.86 16.65 -10.95
C ALA A 174 3.11 15.42 -11.49
N VAL A 175 2.02 15.62 -12.25
CA VAL A 175 1.30 14.54 -12.92
C VAL A 175 2.22 13.79 -13.89
N LYS A 176 2.92 14.49 -14.79
CA LYS A 176 3.87 13.85 -15.73
C LYS A 176 4.98 13.09 -15.01
N ARG A 177 5.56 13.67 -13.96
CA ARG A 177 6.60 13.02 -13.15
C ARG A 177 6.08 11.74 -12.51
N SER A 178 4.87 11.76 -11.95
CA SER A 178 4.26 10.56 -11.37
C SER A 178 4.01 9.45 -12.40
N GLN A 179 3.64 9.81 -13.64
CA GLN A 179 3.45 8.87 -14.74
C GLN A 179 4.79 8.26 -15.19
N HIS A 180 5.85 9.07 -15.29
CA HIS A 180 7.20 8.57 -15.58
C HIS A 180 7.72 7.65 -14.47
N LEU A 181 7.52 8.04 -13.20
CA LEU A 181 7.84 7.19 -12.04
C LEU A 181 7.08 5.87 -12.10
N SER A 182 5.77 5.89 -12.37
CA SER A 182 4.97 4.68 -12.54
C SER A 182 5.55 3.75 -13.61
N ARG A 183 5.90 4.28 -14.79
CA ARG A 183 6.51 3.49 -15.87
C ARG A 183 7.83 2.86 -15.44
N ARG A 184 8.73 3.64 -14.82
CA ARG A 184 10.03 3.17 -14.33
C ARG A 184 9.88 2.06 -13.30
N ILE A 185 8.96 2.22 -12.36
CA ILE A 185 8.69 1.24 -11.31
C ILE A 185 8.05 -0.02 -11.88
N VAL A 186 7.09 0.10 -12.80
CA VAL A 186 6.42 -1.05 -13.44
C VAL A 186 7.39 -1.84 -14.33
N GLU A 187 8.35 -1.19 -14.97
CA GLU A 187 9.37 -1.86 -15.81
C GLU A 187 10.16 -2.91 -15.02
N ALA A 188 10.46 -2.66 -13.74
CA ALA A 188 11.12 -3.62 -12.87
C ALA A 188 10.30 -4.91 -12.66
N PHE A 189 8.96 -4.84 -12.76
CA PHE A 189 8.09 -6.02 -12.67
C PHE A 189 8.01 -6.81 -13.99
N VAL A 190 8.37 -6.16 -15.11
CA VAL A 190 8.44 -6.83 -16.41
C VAL A 190 9.76 -7.59 -16.52
N THR A 191 10.87 -6.92 -16.21
CA THR A 191 12.21 -7.45 -16.48
C THR A 191 12.88 -8.08 -15.27
N GLY A 192 12.57 -7.64 -14.05
CA GLY A 192 13.29 -8.00 -12.82
C GLY A 192 12.63 -9.10 -11.99
N PHE A 193 11.45 -8.82 -11.44
CA PHE A 193 10.76 -9.70 -10.50
C PHE A 193 9.25 -9.75 -10.74
N ASP A 194 8.58 -10.81 -10.28
CA ASP A 194 7.14 -10.99 -10.48
C ASP A 194 6.33 -10.46 -9.28
N VAL A 195 6.90 -10.55 -8.08
CA VAL A 195 6.35 -10.03 -6.82
C VAL A 195 7.45 -9.33 -6.04
N LEU A 196 7.13 -8.18 -5.46
CA LEU A 196 7.99 -7.43 -4.54
C LEU A 196 7.51 -7.65 -3.10
N VAL A 197 8.43 -8.03 -2.21
CA VAL A 197 8.19 -8.19 -0.77
C VAL A 197 8.80 -7.00 -0.03
N THR A 198 8.03 -6.41 0.89
CA THR A 198 8.46 -5.25 1.68
C THR A 198 7.71 -5.23 3.01
N PRO A 199 8.22 -4.60 4.09
CA PRO A 199 7.39 -4.34 5.26
C PRO A 199 6.12 -3.59 4.87
N THR A 200 5.00 -3.81 5.56
CA THR A 200 3.83 -2.92 5.35
C THR A 200 4.09 -1.56 5.99
N MET A 201 4.74 -1.54 7.15
CA MET A 201 5.13 -0.33 7.88
C MET A 201 6.60 -0.47 8.30
N ALA A 202 7.26 0.65 8.55
CA ALA A 202 8.62 0.68 9.11
C ALA A 202 8.63 0.62 10.65
N CYS A 203 7.48 0.57 11.30
CA CYS A 203 7.33 0.63 12.75
C CYS A 203 6.25 -0.34 13.24
N LEU A 204 6.24 -0.61 14.55
CA LEU A 204 5.13 -1.28 15.21
C LEU A 204 3.88 -0.40 15.29
N PRO A 205 2.68 -0.98 15.50
CA PRO A 205 1.46 -0.22 15.68
C PRO A 205 1.61 0.80 16.84
N PRO A 206 1.42 2.10 16.59
CA PRO A 206 1.63 3.11 17.61
C PRO A 206 0.53 3.09 18.67
N ALA A 207 0.88 3.53 19.88
CA ALA A 207 -0.09 3.65 20.98
C ALA A 207 -1.17 4.71 20.70
N VAL A 208 -2.33 4.54 21.35
CA VAL A 208 -3.38 5.56 21.33
C VAL A 208 -2.83 6.87 21.85
N GLY A 209 -3.13 7.97 21.13
CA GLY A 209 -2.61 9.30 21.44
C GLY A 209 -1.32 9.67 20.70
N PHE A 210 -0.70 8.76 19.94
CA PHE A 210 0.54 9.02 19.19
C PHE A 210 0.51 10.29 18.31
N TRP A 211 -0.61 10.55 17.63
CA TRP A 211 -0.78 11.74 16.78
C TRP A 211 -1.18 13.00 17.54
N ARG A 212 -1.56 12.90 18.82
CA ARG A 212 -1.86 14.09 19.61
C ARG A 212 -0.55 14.84 19.84
N THR A 213 -0.52 16.09 19.40
CA THR A 213 0.50 17.06 19.79
C THR A 213 -0.02 17.78 21.02
N GLU A 214 0.79 17.89 22.07
CA GLU A 214 0.48 18.80 23.17
C GLU A 214 0.75 20.22 22.65
N GLY A 215 -0.30 21.03 22.49
CA GLY A 215 -0.20 22.40 21.95
C GLY A 215 -0.27 22.51 20.43
N ASP A 216 -0.39 23.76 19.96
CA ASP A 216 -0.51 24.19 18.55
C ASP A 216 0.86 24.48 17.88
N ASP A 217 1.98 24.11 18.50
CA ASP A 217 3.30 24.64 18.12
C ASP A 217 3.82 24.12 16.76
N ASP A 218 3.31 22.99 16.26
CA ASP A 218 3.59 22.50 14.89
C ASP A 218 2.38 21.75 14.28
N PRO A 219 1.60 22.38 13.39
CA PRO A 219 0.45 21.74 12.74
C PRO A 219 0.84 20.63 11.76
N LEU A 220 2.11 20.52 11.33
CA LEU A 220 2.57 19.46 10.42
C LEU A 220 3.12 18.23 11.16
N ALA A 221 3.36 18.31 12.47
CA ALA A 221 3.87 17.19 13.25
C ALA A 221 3.05 15.89 13.11
N PRO A 222 1.70 15.90 13.06
CA PRO A 222 0.93 14.68 12.80
C PRO A 222 1.24 14.03 11.44
N LEU A 223 1.53 14.82 10.40
CA LEU A 223 1.89 14.33 9.07
C LEU A 223 3.26 13.65 9.08
N VAL A 224 4.26 14.28 9.72
CA VAL A 224 5.61 13.72 9.85
C VAL A 224 5.57 12.39 10.62
N LYS A 225 4.76 12.32 11.69
CA LYS A 225 4.53 11.09 12.45
C LYS A 225 3.94 9.93 11.62
N CYS A 226 3.29 10.21 10.49
CA CYS A 226 2.78 9.18 9.58
C CYS A 226 3.86 8.52 8.70
N TYR A 227 5.06 9.11 8.58
CA TYR A 227 6.07 8.64 7.65
C TYR A 227 6.46 7.17 7.90
N PRO A 228 6.79 6.74 9.14
CA PRO A 228 7.12 5.34 9.40
C PRO A 228 5.96 4.36 9.13
N LEU A 229 4.71 4.83 9.17
CA LEU A 229 3.55 3.98 8.87
C LEU A 229 3.32 3.83 7.36
N ALA A 230 3.57 4.89 6.59
CA ALA A 230 3.14 4.97 5.20
C ALA A 230 4.27 4.79 4.17
N VAL A 231 5.55 4.89 4.56
CA VAL A 231 6.69 4.99 3.63
C VAL A 231 6.77 3.85 2.61
N PHE A 232 6.48 2.61 3.02
CA PHE A 232 6.47 1.46 2.11
C PHE A 232 5.17 1.34 1.31
N THR A 233 4.11 2.04 1.69
CA THR A 233 2.79 1.91 1.06
C THR A 233 2.50 3.01 0.03
N SER A 234 2.90 4.25 0.31
CA SER A 234 2.54 5.44 -0.48
C SER A 234 3.08 5.40 -1.91
N LEU A 235 4.28 4.84 -2.12
CA LEU A 235 4.85 4.64 -3.46
C LEU A 235 3.86 3.95 -4.41
N PHE A 236 3.19 2.89 -3.93
CA PHE A 236 2.26 2.10 -4.73
C PHE A 236 0.87 2.76 -4.91
N ASN A 237 0.59 3.85 -4.18
CA ASN A 237 -0.51 4.76 -4.53
C ASN A 237 -0.13 5.62 -5.74
N VAL A 238 1.10 6.14 -5.78
CA VAL A 238 1.61 6.97 -6.89
C VAL A 238 1.78 6.15 -8.17
N THR A 239 2.31 4.93 -8.06
CA THR A 239 2.63 4.10 -9.23
C THR A 239 1.47 3.22 -9.68
N GLY A 240 0.46 3.01 -8.82
CA GLY A 240 -0.84 2.41 -9.18
C GLY A 240 -0.92 0.88 -9.09
N GLN A 241 0.17 0.19 -8.77
CA GLN A 241 0.23 -1.28 -8.68
C GLN A 241 -0.66 -1.85 -7.57
N PRO A 242 -1.18 -3.09 -7.72
CA PRO A 242 -1.88 -3.77 -6.64
C PRO A 242 -0.90 -4.17 -5.53
N ALA A 243 -1.31 -3.96 -4.28
CA ALA A 243 -0.52 -4.27 -3.09
C ALA A 243 -1.41 -4.83 -1.98
N ILE A 244 -0.97 -5.90 -1.33
CA ILE A 244 -1.69 -6.56 -0.24
C ILE A 244 -0.80 -6.61 0.99
N SER A 245 -1.35 -6.26 2.14
CA SER A 245 -0.73 -6.50 3.44
C SER A 245 -1.29 -7.80 4.02
N VAL A 246 -0.41 -8.71 4.43
CA VAL A 246 -0.75 -9.98 5.09
C VAL A 246 -0.04 -10.08 6.44
N PRO A 247 -0.70 -10.61 7.48
CA PRO A 247 -0.15 -10.61 8.83
C PRO A 247 0.67 -11.87 9.07
N VAL A 248 1.89 -11.95 8.54
CA VAL A 248 2.73 -13.16 8.66
C VAL A 248 3.39 -13.32 10.04
N HIS A 249 3.53 -12.22 10.79
CA HIS A 249 4.33 -12.19 12.01
C HIS A 249 3.64 -11.39 13.12
N HIS A 250 4.19 -11.47 14.32
CA HIS A 250 3.87 -10.63 15.47
C HIS A 250 5.17 -10.34 16.19
N ASP A 251 5.27 -9.18 16.81
CA ASP A 251 6.41 -8.86 17.65
C ASP A 251 6.37 -9.69 18.94
N ASP A 252 7.43 -10.43 19.23
CA ASP A 252 7.48 -11.34 20.38
C ASP A 252 7.41 -10.59 21.72
N ALA A 253 7.92 -9.35 21.76
CA ALA A 253 7.98 -8.57 23.00
C ALA A 253 6.63 -7.95 23.37
N THR A 254 5.90 -7.43 22.39
CA THR A 254 4.64 -6.71 22.61
C THR A 254 3.39 -7.53 22.25
N GLY A 255 3.55 -8.60 21.47
CA GLY A 255 2.45 -9.37 20.87
C GLY A 255 1.72 -8.62 19.75
N LEU A 256 2.20 -7.43 19.34
CA LEU A 256 1.54 -6.63 18.31
C LEU A 256 1.71 -7.27 16.93
N PRO A 257 0.67 -7.21 16.06
CA PRO A 257 0.76 -7.76 14.73
C PRO A 257 1.76 -6.99 13.85
N VAL A 258 2.47 -7.72 12.99
CA VAL A 258 3.41 -7.16 12.01
C VAL A 258 3.03 -7.64 10.61
N GLY A 259 2.66 -6.69 9.75
CA GLY A 259 2.23 -6.95 8.38
C GLY A 259 3.38 -6.92 7.38
N VAL A 260 3.40 -7.88 6.46
CA VAL A 260 4.25 -7.84 5.26
C VAL A 260 3.41 -7.50 4.05
N GLN A 261 3.94 -6.61 3.22
CA GLN A 261 3.32 -6.19 2.00
C GLN A 261 3.91 -6.96 0.81
N LEU A 262 3.02 -7.48 -0.01
CA LEU A 262 3.33 -8.00 -1.33
C LEU A 262 2.80 -7.02 -2.37
N VAL A 263 3.56 -6.81 -3.45
CA VAL A 263 3.17 -5.99 -4.59
C VAL A 263 3.39 -6.79 -5.87
N ALA A 264 2.49 -6.66 -6.84
CA ALA A 264 2.63 -7.28 -8.16
C ALA A 264 2.54 -6.23 -9.27
N ALA A 265 2.78 -6.66 -10.51
CA ALA A 265 2.54 -5.81 -11.68
C ALA A 265 1.06 -5.35 -11.75
N PRO A 266 0.77 -4.23 -12.45
CA PRO A 266 -0.61 -3.81 -12.68
C PRO A 266 -1.48 -4.96 -13.20
N TRP A 267 -2.69 -5.05 -12.66
CA TRP A 267 -3.70 -6.07 -13.02
C TRP A 267 -3.38 -7.51 -12.62
N ARG A 268 -2.37 -7.71 -11.76
CA ARG A 268 -1.97 -9.02 -11.25
C ARG A 268 -2.45 -9.29 -9.83
N GLU A 269 -3.66 -8.84 -9.48
CA GLU A 269 -4.30 -9.22 -8.22
C GLU A 269 -4.47 -10.74 -8.10
N ASP A 270 -4.65 -11.44 -9.22
CA ASP A 270 -4.69 -12.91 -9.28
C ASP A 270 -3.43 -13.55 -8.66
N LEU A 271 -2.25 -13.14 -9.13
CA LEU A 271 -0.97 -13.60 -8.64
C LEU A 271 -0.78 -13.23 -7.18
N LEU A 272 -1.15 -12.00 -6.82
CA LEU A 272 -0.99 -11.47 -5.48
C LEU A 272 -1.81 -12.26 -4.46
N LEU A 273 -3.06 -12.60 -4.81
CA LEU A 273 -3.93 -13.46 -4.01
C LEU A 273 -3.39 -14.89 -3.91
N GLN A 274 -2.90 -15.48 -5.01
CA GLN A 274 -2.30 -16.82 -4.99
C GLN A 274 -1.08 -16.92 -4.07
N VAL A 275 -0.16 -15.96 -4.18
CA VAL A 275 1.05 -15.91 -3.33
C VAL A 275 0.67 -15.67 -1.87
N SER A 276 -0.29 -14.77 -1.61
CA SER A 276 -0.80 -14.53 -0.26
C SER A 276 -1.43 -15.78 0.36
N ARG A 277 -2.12 -16.60 -0.44
CA ARG A 277 -2.72 -17.86 0.00
C ARG A 277 -1.66 -18.90 0.37
N THR A 278 -0.51 -18.92 -0.30
CA THR A 278 0.65 -19.73 0.12
C THR A 278 1.12 -19.33 1.52
N LEU A 279 1.28 -18.03 1.78
CA LEU A 279 1.66 -17.52 3.10
C LEU A 279 0.60 -17.82 4.16
N GLU A 280 -0.68 -17.68 3.82
CA GLU A 280 -1.79 -17.95 4.73
C GLU A 280 -1.80 -19.41 5.20
N ARG A 281 -1.51 -20.35 4.31
CA ARG A 281 -1.41 -21.78 4.64
C ARG A 281 -0.19 -22.08 5.52
N ALA A 282 0.92 -21.39 5.31
CA ALA A 282 2.14 -21.59 6.09
C ALA A 282 2.04 -21.01 7.52
N HIS A 283 1.35 -19.86 7.68
CA HIS A 283 1.35 -19.09 8.94
C HIS A 283 0.01 -19.08 9.69
N SER A 284 -1.06 -19.63 9.09
CA SER A 284 -2.37 -19.89 9.72
C SER A 284 -2.93 -18.76 10.61
N TRP A 285 -2.74 -17.51 10.20
CA TRP A 285 -3.12 -16.35 11.02
C TRP A 285 -4.61 -16.21 11.30
N THR A 286 -5.47 -16.86 10.51
CA THR A 286 -6.94 -16.82 10.69
C THR A 286 -7.40 -17.36 12.04
N GLY A 287 -6.59 -18.20 12.69
CA GLY A 287 -6.83 -18.72 14.04
C GLY A 287 -6.41 -17.76 15.15
N ARG A 288 -5.61 -16.73 14.86
CA ARG A 288 -5.16 -15.76 15.87
C ARG A 288 -6.32 -14.86 16.29
N ARG A 289 -6.39 -14.58 17.59
CA ARG A 289 -7.38 -13.69 18.20
C ARG A 289 -6.63 -12.66 19.04
N PRO A 290 -7.02 -11.38 19.02
CA PRO A 290 -6.50 -10.43 19.99
C PRO A 290 -6.96 -10.87 21.38
N ALA A 291 -6.16 -10.56 22.41
CA ALA A 291 -6.67 -10.63 23.78
C ALA A 291 -7.90 -9.70 23.86
N LEU A 292 -9.04 -10.23 24.30
CA LEU A 292 -10.20 -9.40 24.57
C LEU A 292 -9.85 -8.51 25.77
N ALA A 293 -9.99 -7.20 25.59
CA ALA A 293 -9.89 -6.22 26.67
C ALA A 293 -11.05 -6.37 27.65
#